data_AF-A0A6L8DWR4-F1
#
_entry.id   AF-A0A6L8DWR4-F1
#
_cell.length_a   1.000
_cell.length_b   1.000
_cell.length_c   1.000
_cell.angle_alpha   90.00
_cell.angle_beta   90.00
_cell.angle_gamma   90.00
#
_symmetry.space_group_name_H-M   'P 1'
#
loop_
_entity.id
_entity.type
_entity.pdbx_description
1 polymer ?
#
loop_
_entity_poly.entity_id
_entity_poly.type
_entity_poly.pdbx_seq_one_letter_code
_entity_poly.pdbx_strand_id
1 'polypeptide(L)'
;MARRTLVVETTNYNGKNPFRGAGPALQVTERFTRAADDTIIYRFTVEDPETWDRSWTAEMPMKQTIGPIFEHACHEGNYGLTNILAGAREEERRAAEEAAQGH
;
A
#
# COMPACT_ATOMS: atom_id res chain seq x y z
N MET A 1 0.83 29.77 13.43
CA MET A 1 -0.29 28.85 13.10
C MET A 1 0.02 27.50 13.74
N ALA A 2 -0.75 27.06 14.73
CA ALA A 2 -0.55 25.74 15.33
C ALA A 2 -0.87 24.65 14.30
N ARG A 3 0.08 23.73 14.04
CA ARG A 3 -0.18 22.51 13.27
C ARG A 3 -1.26 21.71 14.03
N ARG A 4 -2.43 21.52 13.40
CA ARG A 4 -3.49 20.68 13.95
C ARG A 4 -3.20 19.24 13.55
N THR A 5 -2.99 18.39 14.54
CA THR A 5 -2.74 16.95 14.36
C THR A 5 -3.81 16.18 15.12
N LEU A 6 -4.50 15.27 14.42
CA LEU A 6 -5.29 14.22 15.06
C LEU A 6 -4.37 13.05 15.37
N VAL A 7 -4.41 12.56 16.60
CA VAL A 7 -3.70 11.35 17.02
C VAL A 7 -4.72 10.27 17.29
N VAL A 8 -4.52 9.09 16.72
CA VAL A 8 -5.37 7.91 16.93
C VAL A 8 -4.48 6.79 17.43
N GLU A 9 -4.87 6.17 18.55
CA GLU A 9 -4.19 5.00 19.10
C GLU A 9 -5.12 3.80 18.95
N THR A 10 -4.61 2.75 18.30
CA THR A 10 -5.34 1.51 18.09
C THR A 10 -4.65 0.39 18.87
N THR A 11 -5.41 -0.29 19.72
CA THR A 11 -4.97 -1.39 20.59
C THR A 11 -6.05 -2.47 20.65
N ASN A 12 -5.86 -3.51 21.47
CA ASN A 12 -6.83 -4.59 21.69
C ASN A 12 -7.21 -5.38 20.42
N TYR A 13 -6.21 -5.71 19.60
CA TYR A 13 -6.41 -6.53 18.41
C TYR A 13 -6.88 -7.94 18.77
N ASN A 14 -7.85 -8.45 18.00
CA ASN A 14 -8.48 -9.74 18.26
C ASN A 14 -7.79 -10.95 17.59
N GLY A 15 -6.66 -10.72 16.90
CA GLY A 15 -5.87 -11.75 16.24
C GLY A 15 -6.51 -12.41 15.01
N LYS A 16 -7.71 -12.00 14.56
CA LYS A 16 -8.41 -12.66 13.45
C LYS A 16 -7.84 -12.34 12.07
N ASN A 17 -7.19 -11.18 11.92
CA ASN A 17 -6.53 -10.74 10.69
C ASN A 17 -5.14 -10.18 11.05
N PRO A 18 -4.17 -11.04 11.37
CA PRO A 18 -2.86 -10.60 11.85
C PRO A 18 -2.08 -9.93 10.72
N PHE A 19 -1.69 -8.66 10.93
CA PHE A 19 -0.85 -7.94 9.98
C PHE A 19 0.59 -8.46 10.06
N ARG A 20 1.07 -9.16 9.04
CA ARG A 20 2.47 -9.64 8.95
C ARG A 20 2.96 -10.42 10.19
N GLY A 21 2.07 -11.22 10.79
CA GLY A 21 2.38 -11.98 12.00
C GLY A 21 2.10 -11.26 13.32
N ALA A 22 1.67 -9.99 13.27
CA ALA A 22 1.35 -9.22 14.46
C ALA A 22 0.25 -9.85 15.32
N GLY A 23 0.44 -9.76 16.63
CA GLY A 23 -0.41 -10.39 17.62
C GLY A 23 -1.21 -9.40 18.47
N PRO A 24 -1.79 -9.84 19.60
CA PRO A 24 -2.50 -8.99 20.55
C PRO A 24 -1.63 -7.87 21.16
N ALA A 25 -0.31 -8.04 21.16
CA ALA A 25 0.66 -7.04 21.62
C ALA A 25 0.78 -5.83 20.66
N LEU A 26 0.18 -5.90 19.47
CA LEU A 26 0.20 -4.81 18.50
C LEU A 26 -0.45 -3.54 19.05
N GLN A 27 0.26 -2.44 18.91
CA GLN A 27 -0.24 -1.09 19.11
C GLN A 27 0.16 -0.23 17.91
N VAL A 28 -0.78 0.54 17.40
CA VAL A 28 -0.55 1.45 16.28
C VAL A 28 -0.93 2.86 16.69
N THR A 29 0.04 3.76 16.65
CA THR A 29 -0.18 5.19 16.86
C THR A 29 -0.13 5.93 15.54
N GLU A 30 -1.27 6.45 15.11
CA GLU A 30 -1.46 7.19 13.88
C GLU A 30 -1.53 8.70 14.15
N ARG A 31 -0.91 9.49 13.28
CA ARG A 31 -0.88 10.95 13.34
C ARG A 31 -1.26 11.53 11.98
N PHE A 32 -2.38 12.25 11.96
CA PHE A 32 -2.88 12.94 10.77
C PHE A 32 -2.65 14.43 10.94
N THR A 33 -1.63 14.96 10.28
CA THR A 33 -1.25 16.37 10.38
C THR A 33 -1.61 17.12 9.11
N ARG A 34 -2.42 18.17 9.21
CA ARG A 34 -2.68 19.05 8.07
C ARG A 34 -1.41 19.82 7.69
N ALA A 35 -0.87 19.56 6.50
CA ALA A 35 0.33 20.22 5.99
C ALA A 35 0.02 21.32 4.95
N ALA A 36 -1.11 21.22 4.27
CA ALA A 36 -1.68 22.24 3.40
C ALA A 36 -3.22 22.10 3.40
N ASP A 37 -3.92 22.97 2.67
CA ASP A 37 -5.39 22.92 2.58
C ASP A 37 -5.87 21.60 1.95
N ASP A 38 -5.15 21.10 0.95
CA ASP A 38 -5.44 19.88 0.19
C ASP A 38 -4.60 18.67 0.60
N THR A 39 -3.75 18.78 1.64
CA THR A 39 -2.76 17.76 1.96
C THR A 39 -2.69 17.48 3.46
N ILE A 40 -2.76 16.20 3.82
CA ILE A 40 -2.43 15.71 5.15
C ILE A 40 -1.19 14.82 5.07
N ILE A 41 -0.32 14.93 6.07
CA ILE A 41 0.75 13.96 6.31
C ILE A 41 0.21 12.93 7.29
N TYR A 42 0.08 11.70 6.80
CA TYR A 42 -0.28 10.54 7.60
C TYR A 42 0.99 9.81 8.01
N ARG A 43 1.24 9.75 9.32
CA ARG A 43 2.36 9.00 9.90
C ARG A 43 1.80 7.98 10.86
N PHE A 44 2.28 6.75 10.81
CA PHE A 44 1.92 5.74 11.79
C PHE A 44 3.17 5.07 12.34
N THR A 45 3.13 4.77 13.63
CA THR A 45 4.16 4.02 14.35
C THR A 45 3.55 2.70 14.79
N VAL A 46 4.26 1.61 14.52
CA VAL A 46 3.88 0.25 14.90
C VAL A 46 4.79 -0.21 16.03
N GLU A 47 4.17 -0.68 17.10
CA GLU A 47 4.81 -1.20 18.30
C GLU A 47 4.26 -2.61 18.55
N ASP A 48 5.12 -3.61 18.37
CA ASP A 48 4.80 -5.02 18.68
C ASP A 48 6.15 -5.74 18.92
N PRO A 49 6.59 -5.83 20.19
CA PRO A 49 7.86 -6.45 20.54
C PRO A 49 7.84 -7.98 20.43
N GLU A 50 6.67 -8.60 20.28
CA GLU A 50 6.55 -10.05 20.04
C GLU A 50 6.83 -10.40 18.58
N THR A 51 6.61 -9.44 17.67
CA THR A 51 6.77 -9.62 16.22
C THR A 51 8.03 -8.96 15.66
N TRP A 52 8.42 -7.79 16.17
CA TRP A 52 9.58 -7.05 15.67
C TRP A 52 10.54 -6.61 16.80
N ASP A 53 11.85 -6.71 16.53
CA ASP A 53 12.91 -6.29 17.48
C ASP A 53 12.87 -4.80 17.83
N ARG A 54 12.21 -3.99 17.00
CA ARG A 54 12.09 -2.55 17.18
C ARG A 54 10.79 -2.03 16.59
N SER A 55 10.22 -1.05 17.28
CA SER A 55 9.15 -0.22 16.72
C SER A 55 9.63 0.46 15.44
N TRP A 56 8.73 0.60 14.49
CA TRP A 56 9.02 1.25 13.22
C TRP A 56 7.93 2.24 12.85
N THR A 57 8.25 3.15 11.94
CA THR A 57 7.36 4.25 11.56
C THR A 57 7.41 4.41 10.06
N ALA A 58 6.24 4.66 9.47
CA ALA A 58 6.11 5.05 8.08
C ALA A 58 5.31 6.34 7.97
N GLU A 59 5.53 7.06 6.87
CA GLU A 59 4.85 8.31 6.58
C GLU A 59 4.45 8.34 5.11
N MET A 60 3.23 8.83 4.86
CA MET A 60 2.68 8.98 3.53
C MET A 60 1.94 10.33 3.43
N PRO A 61 2.24 11.16 2.41
CA PRO A 61 1.41 12.31 2.09
C PRO A 61 0.11 11.83 1.44
N MET A 62 -1.03 12.24 1.98
CA MET A 62 -2.34 12.02 1.39
C MET A 62 -2.87 13.34 0.82
N LYS A 63 -3.16 13.32 -0.48
CA LYS A 63 -3.77 14.44 -1.20
C LYS A 63 -5.28 14.31 -1.21
N GLN A 64 -5.98 15.44 -1.11
CA GLN A 64 -7.41 15.51 -1.32
C GLN A 64 -7.72 15.06 -2.76
N THR A 65 -8.68 14.14 -2.88
CA THR A 65 -9.18 13.68 -4.17
C THR A 65 -10.62 14.16 -4.38
N ILE A 66 -10.99 14.36 -5.64
CA ILE A 66 -12.37 14.70 -6.04
C ILE A 66 -12.96 13.44 -6.67
N GLY A 67 -14.06 12.95 -6.10
CA GLY A 67 -14.73 11.74 -6.56
C GLY A 67 -14.73 10.63 -5.50
N PRO A 68 -15.25 9.43 -5.85
CA PRO A 68 -15.33 8.30 -4.93
C PRO A 68 -13.94 7.78 -4.54
N ILE A 69 -13.81 7.33 -3.29
CA ILE A 69 -12.64 6.57 -2.81
C ILE A 69 -12.86 5.11 -3.22
N PHE A 70 -11.95 4.57 -4.03
CA PHE A 70 -11.96 3.17 -4.41
C PHE A 70 -11.00 2.37 -3.53
N GLU A 71 -11.39 1.15 -3.18
CA GLU A 71 -10.54 0.22 -2.46
C GLU A 71 -9.39 -0.25 -3.38
N HIS A 72 -8.19 -0.34 -2.82
CA HIS A 72 -6.96 -0.59 -3.56
C HIS A 72 -6.93 -1.96 -4.24
N ALA A 73 -7.42 -3.01 -3.58
CA ALA A 73 -7.49 -4.35 -4.15
C ALA A 73 -8.46 -4.47 -5.34
N CYS A 74 -9.42 -3.56 -5.48
CA CYS A 74 -10.22 -3.46 -6.72
C CYS A 74 -9.44 -2.92 -7.93
N HIS A 75 -8.31 -2.23 -7.73
CA HIS A 75 -7.56 -1.57 -8.82
C HIS A 75 -6.25 -2.30 -9.18
N GLU A 76 -5.55 -2.86 -8.19
CA GLU A 76 -4.17 -3.38 -8.36
C GLU A 76 -4.08 -4.88 -8.72
N GLY A 77 -5.11 -5.44 -9.36
CA GLY A 77 -5.13 -6.85 -9.78
C GLY A 77 -5.66 -7.12 -11.19
N ASN A 78 -6.41 -6.19 -11.79
CA ASN A 78 -7.16 -6.48 -13.02
C ASN A 78 -6.30 -6.47 -14.29
N TYR A 79 -5.17 -5.76 -14.29
CA TYR A 79 -4.31 -5.66 -15.47
C TYR A 79 -3.08 -6.56 -15.42
N GLY A 80 -2.75 -7.15 -14.26
CA GLY A 80 -1.56 -7.98 -14.11
C GLY A 80 -1.57 -9.18 -15.07
N LEU A 81 -2.67 -9.94 -15.08
CA LEU A 81 -2.80 -11.10 -15.95
C LEU A 81 -2.86 -10.71 -17.44
N THR A 82 -3.61 -9.67 -17.78
CA THR A 82 -3.69 -9.16 -19.16
C THR A 82 -2.33 -8.73 -19.68
N ASN A 83 -1.55 -7.99 -18.89
CA ASN A 83 -0.23 -7.51 -19.29
C ASN A 83 0.79 -8.67 -19.43
N ILE A 84 0.74 -9.67 -18.55
CA ILE A 84 1.59 -10.88 -18.67
C ILE A 84 1.28 -11.63 -19.97
N LEU A 85 -0.01 -11.87 -20.26
CA LEU A 85 -0.42 -12.56 -21.48
C LEU A 85 -0.09 -11.75 -22.75
N ALA A 86 -0.23 -10.43 -22.70
CA ALA A 86 0.16 -9.56 -23.80
C ALA A 86 1.68 -9.62 -24.07
N GLY A 87 2.51 -9.66 -23.01
CA GLY A 87 3.95 -9.85 -23.13
C GLY A 87 4.31 -11.18 -23.81
N ALA A 88 3.70 -12.29 -23.38
CA ALA A 88 3.94 -13.61 -23.97
C ALA A 88 3.56 -13.67 -25.47
N ARG A 89 2.44 -13.05 -25.86
CA ARG A 89 2.00 -12.97 -27.27
C ARG A 89 2.98 -12.18 -28.13
N GLU A 90 3.58 -11.14 -27.57
CA GLU A 90 4.60 -10.35 -28.26
C GLU A 90 5.91 -11.15 -28.45
N GLU A 91 6.30 -11.95 -27.46
CA GLU A 91 7.44 -12.88 -27.59
C GLU A 91 7.19 -13.93 -28.68
N GLU A 92 5.99 -14.53 -28.72
CA GLU A 92 5.57 -15.47 -29.77
C GLU A 92 5.65 -14.82 -31.17
N ARG A 93 5.16 -13.58 -31.31
CA ARG A 93 5.19 -12.83 -32.58
C ARG A 93 6.61 -12.60 -33.06
N ARG A 94 7.49 -12.12 -32.16
CA ARG A 94 8.90 -11.85 -32.49
C ARG A 94 9.63 -13.14 -32.92
N ALA A 95 9.40 -14.24 -32.22
CA ALA A 95 9.99 -15.53 -32.59
C ALA A 95 9.52 -16.03 -33.97
N ALA A 96 8.24 -15.82 -34.31
CA ALA A 96 7.71 -16.17 -35.64
C ALA A 96 8.28 -15.29 -36.76
N GLU A 97 8.46 -13.99 -36.51
CA GLU A 97 9.09 -13.06 -37.46
C GLU A 97 10.57 -13.41 -37.71
N GLU A 98 11.32 -13.74 -36.66
CA GLU A 98 12.71 -14.21 -36.76
C GLU A 98 12.80 -15.52 -37.56
N ALA A 99 11.90 -16.48 -37.31
CA ALA A 99 11.84 -17.74 -38.06
C ALA A 99 11.48 -17.52 -39.54
N ALA A 100 10.66 -16.51 -39.85
CA ALA A 100 10.29 -16.16 -41.22
C ALA A 100 11.39 -15.41 -41.99
N GLN A 101 12.26 -14.67 -41.29
CA GLN A 101 13.38 -13.92 -41.89
C GLN A 101 14.65 -14.77 -42.07
N GLY A 102 14.77 -15.90 -41.37
CA GLY A 102 15.89 -16.84 -41.48
C GLY A 102 15.81 -17.82 -42.65
N HIS A 103 14.90 -17.63 -43.61
CA HIS A 103 14.67 -18.51 -44.75
C HIS A 103 14.95 -17.86 -46.10
#